data_AF-A0AB39P631-F1
#
_entry.id   AF-A0AB39P631-F1
#
_cell.length_a   1.000
_cell.length_b   1.000
_cell.length_c   1.000
_cell.angle_alpha   90.00
_cell.angle_beta   90.00
_cell.angle_gamma   90.00
#
_symmetry.space_group_name_H-M   'P 1'
#
loop_
_entity.id
_entity.type
_entity.pdbx_description
1 polymer ?
#
loop_
_entity_poly.entity_id
_entity_poly.type
_entity_poly.pdbx_seq_one_letter_code
_entity_poly.pdbx_strand_id
1 'polypeptide(L)'
;MNTPLSRRTALQAAGATALAAGLSGLTATAARADDDNSAPKLVTYPRPSTMPTNTSFKVRVRTAPDGDWATLDIWRPQLEEINATTGSGKVLNTSMVYFDFQGCVEIEVTYLKGGTTKARVRPDALGIKPELGGDTLVFTLDEPRDVVVQINDEIFDCLHVITNHIDPNPPSADDPDVLYFGPGVHTVTGNVLTVPSGKTVYLAGGAVLTAQVFFKDVEKASLTGHGMLYGGPGGVLCEGSKNIRVQDVIIMNPNGYAGTFGESENVHVRKARSFSSKGNGDGFDVFSSTGVVFDGCFMRNSDDCFAIYCHRWDYYGDTRDITIQNCTLWADVAHPINVGTHGNTDAPEVLENLVIKNLDIVDHREPQMGYQGCIALNPGDSNLIRNVHIEDVRIEDFRWGQVIHMRVMYNTKYNTSVGRGIEDVYVKNLSYTGTHANPSLFLGYDADHGIKNVTFENLVINGLVVADSMKKPKWYMTTDSVQWYYNEHVTNLTFLTTAEAEAAAQ
;
A
#
# COMPACT_ATOMS: atom_id res chain seq x y z
N MET A 1 50.44 -9.91 34.60
CA MET A 1 49.78 -10.89 33.71
C MET A 1 48.62 -11.51 34.46
N ASN A 2 47.54 -11.82 33.75
CA ASN A 2 46.45 -12.77 34.05
C ASN A 2 45.85 -12.77 35.48
N THR A 3 44.66 -12.15 35.56
CA THR A 3 43.47 -12.64 36.29
C THR A 3 43.16 -14.13 35.99
N PRO A 4 42.40 -14.86 36.84
CA PRO A 4 40.98 -14.57 37.07
C PRO A 4 40.46 -14.74 38.52
N LEU A 5 39.32 -14.10 38.79
CA LEU A 5 38.43 -14.42 39.91
C LEU A 5 37.15 -15.09 39.38
N SER A 6 36.54 -15.95 40.20
CA SER A 6 35.22 -16.52 39.94
C SER A 6 34.48 -16.78 41.25
N ARG A 7 33.15 -16.60 41.27
CA ARG A 7 32.15 -17.56 41.78
C ARG A 7 30.73 -16.97 41.89
N ARG A 8 29.74 -17.86 41.71
CA ARG A 8 28.33 -17.74 42.16
C ARG A 8 28.31 -17.89 43.72
N THR A 9 27.32 -17.58 44.55
CA THR A 9 25.84 -17.40 44.49
C THR A 9 25.42 -16.74 45.85
N ALA A 10 24.20 -16.41 46.31
CA ALA A 10 22.79 -16.52 45.84
C ALA A 10 21.83 -15.60 46.66
N LEU A 11 20.55 -15.56 46.23
CA LEU A 11 19.30 -15.54 47.03
C LEU A 11 18.85 -14.33 47.90
N GLN A 12 17.58 -13.96 47.65
CA GLN A 12 16.54 -13.43 48.57
C GLN A 12 16.64 -11.98 49.12
N ALA A 13 15.53 -11.25 49.31
CA ALA A 13 14.16 -11.38 48.78
C ALA A 13 13.32 -10.10 49.03
N ALA A 14 12.26 -9.93 48.22
CA ALA A 14 11.00 -9.19 48.48
C ALA A 14 11.04 -7.69 48.89
N GLY A 15 10.25 -6.88 48.16
CA GLY A 15 9.98 -5.47 48.49
C GLY A 15 9.10 -4.81 47.43
N ALA A 16 7.78 -4.97 47.52
CA ALA A 16 6.84 -4.44 46.53
C ALA A 16 6.42 -3.00 46.82
N THR A 17 6.27 -2.19 45.78
CA THR A 17 5.50 -0.94 45.80
C THR A 17 4.82 -0.79 44.44
N ALA A 18 3.53 -0.47 44.43
CA ALA A 18 2.69 -0.48 43.24
C ALA A 18 2.63 0.88 42.53
N LEU A 19 2.01 0.88 41.33
CA LEU A 19 1.60 2.07 40.59
C LEU A 19 0.78 3.04 41.45
N ALA A 20 0.93 4.35 41.21
CA ALA A 20 -0.16 5.20 40.68
C ALA A 20 0.24 6.70 40.68
N ALA A 21 0.52 7.29 39.51
CA ALA A 21 0.58 8.74 39.33
C ALA A 21 0.47 9.17 37.84
N GLY A 22 -0.75 9.47 37.40
CA GLY A 22 -1.03 10.50 36.37
C GLY A 22 -0.32 10.42 35.01
N LEU A 23 -0.73 9.47 34.15
CA LEU A 23 -0.70 9.70 32.70
C LEU A 23 -1.87 10.63 32.30
N SER A 24 -1.77 11.91 32.69
CA SER A 24 -2.67 12.95 32.20
C SER A 24 -2.38 13.24 30.73
N GLY A 25 -3.41 13.19 29.88
CA GLY A 25 -3.26 13.20 28.43
C GLY A 25 -2.43 14.37 27.89
N LEU A 26 -1.29 14.04 27.28
CA LEU A 26 -0.66 14.86 26.25
C LEU A 26 -1.14 14.33 24.90
N THR A 27 -2.24 14.87 24.39
CA THR A 27 -2.58 14.80 22.98
C THR A 27 -1.53 15.57 22.21
N ALA A 28 -0.40 14.92 21.94
CA ALA A 28 0.70 15.47 21.16
C ALA A 28 0.32 15.50 19.68
N THR A 29 -0.64 16.38 19.35
CA THR A 29 -0.76 16.96 18.02
C THR A 29 0.50 17.78 17.78
N ALA A 30 1.59 17.09 17.44
CA ALA A 30 2.77 17.67 16.83
C ALA A 30 2.39 18.10 15.41
N ALA A 31 1.52 19.11 15.33
CA ALA A 31 1.29 19.88 14.13
C ALA A 31 2.66 20.40 13.71
N ARG A 32 3.17 19.84 12.62
CA ARG A 32 4.51 20.14 12.12
C ARG A 32 4.47 21.49 11.40
N ALA A 33 4.30 22.54 12.19
CA ALA A 33 4.57 23.91 11.81
C ALA A 33 6.09 24.11 11.69
N ASP A 34 6.68 23.42 10.72
CA ASP A 34 7.79 24.01 9.99
C ASP A 34 7.18 25.22 9.27
N ASP A 35 7.38 26.42 9.83
CA ASP A 35 7.03 27.71 9.20
C ASP A 35 7.91 27.92 7.95
N ASP A 36 7.65 27.11 6.92
CA ASP A 36 8.37 27.12 5.65
C ASP A 36 7.95 28.33 4.82
N ASN A 37 8.43 29.49 5.26
CA ASN A 37 8.29 30.81 4.65
C ASN A 37 9.11 30.94 3.34
N SER A 38 9.23 29.83 2.61
CA SER A 38 9.72 29.78 1.24
C SER A 38 8.69 30.39 0.31
N ALA A 39 9.16 31.15 -0.69
CA ALA A 39 8.31 31.52 -1.82
C ALA A 39 7.76 30.25 -2.51
N PRO A 40 6.48 30.24 -2.94
CA PRO A 40 5.91 29.12 -3.68
C PRO A 40 6.73 28.75 -4.90
N LYS A 41 6.85 27.44 -5.18
CA LYS A 41 7.63 26.90 -6.30
C LYS A 41 6.86 25.78 -7.00
N LEU A 42 7.14 25.62 -8.27
CA LEU A 42 6.58 24.59 -9.15
C LEU A 42 7.69 24.12 -10.10
N VAL A 43 7.89 22.81 -10.20
CA VAL A 43 8.84 22.16 -11.12
C VAL A 43 8.09 21.12 -11.93
N THR A 44 8.06 21.30 -13.25
CA THR A 44 7.33 20.41 -14.18
C THR A 44 8.30 19.64 -15.06
N TYR A 45 7.98 18.37 -15.34
CA TYR A 45 8.87 17.47 -16.07
C TYR A 45 8.32 17.12 -17.47
N PRO A 46 8.93 17.63 -18.56
CA PRO A 46 8.52 17.28 -19.92
C PRO A 46 8.64 15.78 -20.18
N ARG A 47 7.67 15.19 -20.86
CA ARG A 47 7.72 13.79 -21.27
C ARG A 47 8.62 13.65 -22.50
N PRO A 48 9.64 12.76 -22.49
CA PRO A 48 10.43 12.50 -23.68
C PRO A 48 9.53 12.06 -24.85
N SER A 49 9.74 12.62 -26.04
CA SER A 49 8.82 12.47 -27.18
C SER A 49 8.63 11.02 -27.67
N THR A 50 9.54 10.12 -27.32
CA THR A 50 9.47 8.67 -27.57
C THR A 50 8.52 7.92 -26.62
N MET A 51 8.14 8.53 -25.49
CA MET A 51 7.27 7.91 -24.49
C MET A 51 5.78 8.10 -24.83
N PRO A 52 4.93 7.08 -24.58
CA PRO A 52 3.51 7.15 -24.92
C PRO A 52 2.76 8.20 -24.09
N THR A 53 1.75 8.80 -24.74
CA THR A 53 0.79 9.74 -24.13
C THR A 53 -0.64 9.22 -24.30
N ASN A 54 -1.55 9.67 -23.44
CA ASN A 54 -3.00 9.57 -23.61
C ASN A 54 -3.57 10.93 -24.04
N THR A 55 -4.80 10.97 -24.55
CA THR A 55 -5.42 12.20 -25.08
C THR A 55 -6.79 12.54 -24.47
N SER A 56 -7.18 11.88 -23.38
CA SER A 56 -8.46 12.11 -22.72
C SER A 56 -8.50 13.41 -21.90
N PHE A 57 -7.34 13.94 -21.49
CA PHE A 57 -7.23 15.11 -20.63
C PHE A 57 -6.23 16.15 -21.15
N LYS A 58 -6.49 17.41 -20.82
CA LYS A 58 -5.49 18.48 -20.77
C LYS A 58 -5.39 18.93 -19.31
N VAL A 59 -4.17 19.12 -18.80
CA VAL A 59 -3.95 19.56 -17.42
C VAL A 59 -3.07 20.80 -17.41
N ARG A 60 -3.42 21.78 -16.57
CA ARG A 60 -2.57 22.92 -16.23
C ARG A 60 -2.40 23.02 -14.72
N VAL A 61 -1.28 23.58 -14.28
CA VAL A 61 -0.99 23.85 -12.87
C VAL A 61 -0.28 25.19 -12.73
N ARG A 62 -0.51 25.88 -11.62
CA ARG A 62 0.20 27.09 -11.20
C ARG A 62 0.41 27.10 -9.69
N THR A 63 1.38 27.87 -9.20
CA THR A 63 1.41 28.26 -7.78
C THR A 63 0.23 29.19 -7.49
N ALA A 64 -0.54 28.90 -6.45
CA ALA A 64 -1.69 29.70 -6.06
C ALA A 64 -1.24 31.02 -5.38
N PRO A 65 -2.01 32.12 -5.50
CA PRO A 65 -3.28 32.29 -6.23
C PRO A 65 -3.13 32.89 -7.64
N ASP A 66 -1.93 33.34 -8.01
CA ASP A 66 -1.70 34.24 -9.14
C ASP A 66 -0.47 33.90 -10.01
N GLY A 67 0.13 32.72 -9.81
CA GLY A 67 1.24 32.23 -10.64
C GLY A 67 0.85 31.94 -12.09
N ASP A 68 1.86 31.83 -12.95
CA ASP A 68 1.69 31.48 -14.36
C ASP A 68 1.25 30.02 -14.55
N TRP A 69 0.33 29.80 -15.48
CA TRP A 69 -0.19 28.46 -15.81
C TRP A 69 0.77 27.66 -16.69
N ALA A 70 1.51 26.71 -16.09
CA ALA A 70 2.20 25.66 -16.82
C ALA A 70 1.18 24.63 -17.36
N THR A 71 1.40 24.11 -18.58
CA THR A 71 0.66 22.94 -19.09
C THR A 71 1.50 21.69 -18.86
N LEU A 72 0.89 20.63 -18.34
CA LEU A 72 1.59 19.38 -18.02
C LEU A 72 1.51 18.38 -19.18
N ASP A 73 2.60 17.63 -19.37
CA ASP A 73 2.65 16.50 -20.29
C ASP A 73 1.88 15.30 -19.71
N ILE A 74 0.97 14.74 -20.51
CA ILE A 74 0.27 13.49 -20.14
C ILE A 74 1.20 12.30 -20.39
N TRP A 75 1.35 11.46 -19.37
CA TRP A 75 1.96 10.13 -19.44
C TRP A 75 0.87 9.07 -19.50
N ARG A 76 1.21 7.89 -20.04
CA ARG A 76 0.25 6.79 -20.25
C ARG A 76 0.62 5.52 -19.47
N PRO A 77 0.22 5.42 -18.20
CA PRO A 77 0.17 4.13 -17.53
C PRO A 77 -0.86 3.21 -18.22
N GLN A 78 -0.67 1.91 -18.05
CA GLN A 78 -1.56 0.87 -18.52
C GLN A 78 -2.18 0.17 -17.31
N LEU A 79 -3.42 -0.30 -17.48
CA LEU A 79 -4.27 -0.92 -16.49
C LEU A 79 -4.89 -2.19 -17.09
N GLU A 80 -5.48 -3.06 -16.27
CA GLU A 80 -6.07 -4.33 -16.74
C GLU A 80 -7.56 -4.43 -16.41
N GLU A 81 -8.35 -4.98 -17.34
CA GLU A 81 -9.74 -5.38 -17.11
C GLU A 81 -9.94 -6.86 -17.44
N ILE A 82 -10.01 -7.73 -16.42
CA ILE A 82 -10.34 -9.15 -16.66
C ILE A 82 -11.85 -9.35 -16.89
N ASN A 83 -12.20 -10.13 -17.91
CA ASN A 83 -13.56 -10.63 -18.05
C ASN A 83 -13.77 -11.84 -17.12
N ALA A 84 -14.54 -11.65 -16.04
CA ALA A 84 -14.76 -12.67 -15.02
C ALA A 84 -15.47 -13.95 -15.51
N THR A 85 -16.10 -13.93 -16.69
CA THR A 85 -16.77 -15.09 -17.30
C THR A 85 -15.83 -15.94 -18.16
N THR A 86 -14.82 -15.32 -18.80
CA THR A 86 -13.92 -15.99 -19.75
C THR A 86 -12.48 -16.12 -19.25
N GLY A 87 -12.10 -15.38 -18.20
CA GLY A 87 -10.71 -15.22 -17.76
C GLY A 87 -9.84 -14.41 -18.74
N SER A 88 -10.41 -13.83 -19.81
CA SER A 88 -9.64 -13.08 -20.80
C SER A 88 -9.36 -11.66 -20.31
N GLY A 89 -8.07 -11.32 -20.27
CA GLY A 89 -7.59 -9.97 -19.98
C GLY A 89 -7.80 -8.97 -21.13
N LYS A 90 -7.69 -7.68 -20.80
CA LYS A 90 -7.80 -6.52 -21.68
C LYS A 90 -7.03 -5.34 -21.08
N VAL A 91 -5.87 -5.05 -21.66
CA VAL A 91 -5.08 -3.87 -21.32
C VAL A 91 -5.81 -2.60 -21.74
N LEU A 92 -6.01 -1.70 -20.80
CA LEU A 92 -6.54 -0.35 -20.97
C LEU A 92 -5.42 0.69 -20.74
N ASN A 93 -5.60 1.88 -21.29
CA ASN A 93 -4.68 3.00 -21.08
C ASN A 93 -5.37 4.05 -20.21
N THR A 94 -4.65 4.61 -19.26
CA THR A 94 -5.11 5.71 -18.41
C THR A 94 -4.25 6.96 -18.60
N SER A 95 -4.52 8.02 -17.85
CA SER A 95 -3.74 9.25 -17.88
C SER A 95 -3.02 9.48 -16.55
N MET A 96 -1.79 10.00 -16.62
CA MET A 96 -1.04 10.47 -15.45
C MET A 96 -0.33 11.79 -15.77
N VAL A 97 -0.23 12.67 -14.79
CA VAL A 97 0.72 13.79 -14.76
C VAL A 97 1.57 13.71 -13.50
N TYR A 98 2.79 14.25 -13.54
CA TYR A 98 3.55 14.51 -12.33
C TYR A 98 4.37 15.80 -12.39
N PHE A 99 4.55 16.41 -11.23
CA PHE A 99 5.27 17.65 -10.99
C PHE A 99 5.59 17.79 -9.50
N ASP A 100 6.57 18.63 -9.16
CA ASP A 100 6.92 18.91 -7.76
C ASP A 100 6.54 20.35 -7.41
N PHE A 101 6.19 20.59 -6.14
CA PHE A 101 5.86 21.94 -5.69
C PHE A 101 6.19 22.20 -4.22
N GLN A 102 6.07 23.47 -3.84
CA GLN A 102 6.23 23.97 -2.47
C GLN A 102 5.25 25.14 -2.27
N GLY A 103 4.57 25.20 -1.13
CA GLY A 103 3.39 26.05 -0.95
C GLY A 103 2.15 25.45 -1.65
N CYS A 104 1.14 26.27 -1.92
CA CYS A 104 -0.12 25.83 -2.53
C CYS A 104 -0.09 25.94 -4.08
N VAL A 105 -0.75 25.00 -4.76
CA VAL A 105 -0.98 25.00 -6.21
C VAL A 105 -2.46 24.93 -6.56
N GLU A 106 -2.83 25.58 -7.67
CA GLU A 106 -4.11 25.37 -8.36
C GLU A 106 -3.89 24.46 -9.56
N ILE A 107 -4.78 23.48 -9.74
CA ILE A 107 -4.75 22.48 -10.81
C ILE A 107 -6.04 22.60 -11.60
N GLU A 108 -5.92 22.82 -12.92
CA GLU A 108 -7.03 22.81 -13.87
C GLU A 108 -6.97 21.54 -14.73
N VAL A 109 -8.08 20.81 -14.81
CA VAL A 109 -8.20 19.59 -15.61
C VAL A 109 -9.38 19.73 -16.57
N THR A 110 -9.12 19.69 -17.88
CA THR A 110 -10.15 19.61 -18.93
C THR A 110 -10.28 18.18 -19.45
N TYR A 111 -11.48 17.60 -19.43
CA TYR A 111 -11.78 16.30 -20.03
C TYR A 111 -12.12 16.48 -21.52
N LEU A 112 -11.17 16.13 -22.40
CA LEU A 112 -11.19 16.46 -23.83
C LEU A 112 -12.22 15.68 -24.65
N LYS A 113 -12.81 14.62 -24.09
CA LYS A 113 -13.94 13.89 -24.69
C LYS A 113 -15.28 14.62 -24.52
N GLY A 114 -15.36 15.55 -23.56
CA GLY A 114 -16.57 16.31 -23.25
C GLY A 114 -17.66 15.50 -22.54
N GLY A 115 -18.78 16.16 -22.22
CA GLY A 115 -19.93 15.53 -21.57
C GLY A 115 -19.75 15.33 -20.05
N THR A 116 -18.95 16.15 -19.40
CA THR A 116 -18.68 16.10 -17.96
C THR A 116 -19.93 16.51 -17.18
N THR A 117 -20.45 15.58 -16.38
CA THR A 117 -21.63 15.80 -15.51
C THR A 117 -21.27 15.79 -14.03
N LYS A 118 -20.17 15.13 -13.66
CA LYS A 118 -19.59 15.10 -12.31
C LYS A 118 -18.10 14.79 -12.35
N ALA A 119 -17.38 15.30 -11.35
CA ALA A 119 -15.98 15.02 -11.10
C ALA A 119 -15.76 14.73 -9.60
N ARG A 120 -14.77 13.90 -9.29
CA ARG A 120 -14.38 13.49 -7.93
C ARG A 120 -12.84 13.48 -7.85
N VAL A 121 -12.29 13.93 -6.74
CA VAL A 121 -10.85 13.82 -6.44
C VAL A 121 -10.70 12.84 -5.28
N ARG A 122 -9.97 11.74 -5.50
CA ARG A 122 -9.82 10.62 -4.57
C ARG A 122 -8.38 10.56 -4.02
N PRO A 123 -8.17 10.10 -2.77
CA PRO A 123 -9.17 9.57 -1.85
C PRO A 123 -10.05 10.65 -1.21
N ASP A 124 -11.33 10.30 -0.99
CA ASP A 124 -12.34 11.19 -0.41
C ASP A 124 -11.96 11.70 1.00
N ALA A 125 -11.10 10.96 1.70
CA ALA A 125 -10.54 11.33 3.01
C ALA A 125 -9.78 12.68 3.01
N LEU A 126 -9.27 13.11 1.85
CA LEU A 126 -8.64 14.43 1.68
C LEU A 126 -9.66 15.58 1.64
N GLY A 127 -10.96 15.29 1.47
CA GLY A 127 -12.03 16.29 1.45
C GLY A 127 -12.02 17.25 0.24
N ILE A 128 -11.16 17.01 -0.76
CA ILE A 128 -10.97 17.88 -1.93
C ILE A 128 -12.23 17.90 -2.78
N LYS A 129 -12.85 19.07 -2.92
CA LYS A 129 -14.05 19.29 -3.73
C LYS A 129 -13.70 20.13 -4.95
N PRO A 130 -13.67 19.55 -6.17
CA PRO A 130 -13.36 20.31 -7.36
C PRO A 130 -14.53 21.22 -7.78
N GLU A 131 -14.21 22.45 -8.18
CA GLU A 131 -15.17 23.35 -8.83
C GLU A 131 -15.31 22.95 -10.31
N LEU A 132 -16.53 22.64 -10.76
CA LEU A 132 -16.79 22.15 -12.12
C LEU A 132 -17.41 23.24 -13.01
N GLY A 133 -16.66 23.65 -14.04
CA GLY A 133 -17.05 24.62 -15.07
C GLY A 133 -17.17 23.96 -16.46
N GLY A 134 -18.30 23.29 -16.71
CA GLY A 134 -18.50 22.54 -17.95
C GLY A 134 -17.57 21.32 -18.00
N ASP A 135 -16.78 21.19 -19.07
CA ASP A 135 -15.81 20.11 -19.25
C ASP A 135 -14.45 20.35 -18.58
N THR A 136 -14.33 21.38 -17.76
CA THR A 136 -13.12 21.71 -16.99
C THR A 136 -13.43 21.79 -15.51
N LEU A 137 -12.58 21.20 -14.67
CA LEU A 137 -12.61 21.37 -13.23
C LEU A 137 -11.34 22.04 -12.70
N VAL A 138 -11.47 22.71 -11.56
CA VAL A 138 -10.35 23.32 -10.81
C VAL A 138 -10.38 22.83 -9.36
N PHE A 139 -9.20 22.53 -8.81
CA PHE A 139 -9.02 22.27 -7.38
C PHE A 139 -7.63 22.71 -6.93
N THR A 140 -7.42 22.80 -5.62
CA THR A 140 -6.13 23.14 -5.01
C THR A 140 -5.49 21.94 -4.30
N LEU A 141 -4.17 21.96 -4.20
CA LEU A 141 -3.40 21.18 -3.23
C LEU A 141 -2.50 22.15 -2.45
N ASP A 142 -2.60 22.11 -1.12
CA ASP A 142 -1.77 22.89 -0.19
C ASP A 142 -0.45 22.20 0.16
N GLU A 143 -0.39 20.88 0.03
CA GLU A 143 0.83 20.07 0.10
C GLU A 143 0.86 18.92 -0.95
N PRO A 144 2.04 18.37 -1.29
CA PRO A 144 2.19 17.29 -2.28
C PRO A 144 1.53 15.95 -1.94
N ARG A 145 0.25 15.82 -2.32
CA ARG A 145 -0.55 14.58 -2.29
C ARG A 145 -0.64 13.91 -3.67
N ASP A 146 -0.72 12.58 -3.68
CA ASP A 146 -1.02 11.79 -4.88
C ASP A 146 -2.54 11.51 -4.92
N VAL A 147 -3.21 11.92 -6.00
CA VAL A 147 -4.69 11.89 -6.11
C VAL A 147 -5.18 11.37 -7.46
N VAL A 148 -6.41 10.83 -7.48
CA VAL A 148 -7.08 10.40 -8.71
C VAL A 148 -8.27 11.31 -9.01
N VAL A 149 -8.24 11.96 -10.17
CA VAL A 149 -9.35 12.73 -10.74
C VAL A 149 -10.21 11.79 -11.58
N GLN A 150 -11.42 11.50 -11.10
CA GLN A 150 -12.40 10.65 -11.75
C GLN A 150 -13.55 11.49 -12.33
N ILE A 151 -13.89 11.25 -13.59
CA ILE A 151 -14.95 11.95 -14.34
C ILE A 151 -16.08 10.97 -14.63
N ASN A 152 -17.35 11.35 -14.39
CA ASN A 152 -18.53 10.54 -14.75
C ASN A 152 -18.49 9.05 -14.26
N ASP A 153 -17.81 8.77 -13.14
CA ASP A 153 -17.49 7.43 -12.61
C ASP A 153 -16.55 6.57 -13.50
N GLU A 154 -15.90 7.14 -14.52
CA GLU A 154 -14.96 6.42 -15.39
C GLU A 154 -13.84 5.77 -14.56
N ILE A 155 -13.76 4.45 -14.66
CA ILE A 155 -12.85 3.61 -13.85
C ILE A 155 -11.43 3.66 -14.40
N PHE A 156 -11.30 3.50 -15.72
CA PHE A 156 -10.02 3.33 -16.40
C PHE A 156 -9.53 4.62 -17.08
N ASP A 157 -10.44 5.45 -17.61
CA ASP A 157 -10.10 6.71 -18.26
C ASP A 157 -10.18 7.91 -17.30
N CYS A 158 -9.54 7.75 -16.14
CA CYS A 158 -9.31 8.80 -15.16
C CYS A 158 -7.92 9.44 -15.35
N LEU A 159 -7.62 10.43 -14.50
CA LEU A 159 -6.33 11.11 -14.44
C LEU A 159 -5.71 10.93 -13.06
N HIS A 160 -4.49 10.39 -13.02
CA HIS A 160 -3.68 10.28 -11.82
C HIS A 160 -2.76 11.52 -11.72
N VAL A 161 -2.79 12.22 -10.60
CA VAL A 161 -1.96 13.41 -10.34
C VAL A 161 -1.00 13.04 -9.23
N ILE A 162 0.26 12.80 -9.61
CA ILE A 162 1.34 12.36 -8.72
C ILE A 162 2.24 13.56 -8.42
N THR A 163 2.56 13.84 -7.15
CA THR A 163 3.27 15.08 -6.78
C THR A 163 4.35 14.88 -5.73
N ASN A 164 5.39 15.72 -5.72
CA ASN A 164 6.42 15.69 -4.67
C ASN A 164 6.70 17.06 -4.07
N HIS A 165 7.31 17.04 -2.88
CA HIS A 165 8.12 18.17 -2.44
C HIS A 165 9.32 18.25 -3.38
N ILE A 166 9.74 19.46 -3.74
CA ILE A 166 10.96 19.66 -4.52
C ILE A 166 12.15 19.16 -3.71
N ASP A 167 12.98 18.30 -4.28
CA ASP A 167 14.22 17.83 -3.64
C ASP A 167 15.15 19.04 -3.37
N PRO A 168 15.45 19.37 -2.10
CA PRO A 168 16.31 20.50 -1.77
C PRO A 168 17.80 20.21 -1.95
N ASN A 169 18.21 18.94 -2.04
CA ASN A 169 19.62 18.52 -2.12
C ASN A 169 19.82 17.31 -3.07
N PRO A 170 19.42 17.42 -4.36
CA PRO A 170 19.62 16.33 -5.31
C PRO A 170 21.12 16.03 -5.49
N PRO A 171 21.51 14.75 -5.64
CA PRO A 171 22.90 14.36 -5.75
C PRO A 171 23.56 14.90 -7.03
N SER A 172 24.87 15.11 -6.97
CA SER A 172 25.66 15.47 -8.15
C SER A 172 25.70 14.33 -9.15
N ALA A 173 25.62 14.64 -10.44
CA ALA A 173 25.83 13.67 -11.52
C ALA A 173 27.28 13.17 -11.60
N ASP A 174 28.23 13.91 -11.02
CA ASP A 174 29.65 13.54 -10.91
C ASP A 174 30.00 12.85 -9.57
N ASP A 175 29.01 12.52 -8.73
CA ASP A 175 29.23 11.83 -7.46
C ASP A 175 29.63 10.35 -7.71
N PRO A 176 30.82 9.89 -7.24
CA PRO A 176 31.30 8.54 -7.53
C PRO A 176 30.48 7.43 -6.86
N ASP A 177 29.62 7.74 -5.90
CA ASP A 177 28.71 6.79 -5.25
C ASP A 177 27.29 6.79 -5.84
N VAL A 178 27.04 7.61 -6.88
CA VAL A 178 25.72 7.75 -7.52
C VAL A 178 25.71 7.27 -8.98
N LEU A 179 24.78 6.37 -9.29
CA LEU A 179 24.42 5.96 -10.65
C LEU A 179 23.32 6.92 -11.15
N TYR A 180 23.73 8.07 -11.67
CA TYR A 180 22.85 9.19 -12.02
C TYR A 180 22.21 9.04 -13.41
N PHE A 181 20.88 9.11 -13.48
CA PHE A 181 20.10 9.16 -14.72
C PHE A 181 19.37 10.51 -14.83
N GLY A 182 19.84 11.37 -15.73
CA GLY A 182 19.22 12.68 -16.01
C GLY A 182 17.94 12.59 -16.87
N PRO A 183 17.27 13.72 -17.14
CA PRO A 183 16.06 13.75 -17.97
C PRO A 183 16.26 13.13 -19.36
N GLY A 184 15.32 12.31 -19.82
CA GLY A 184 15.44 11.52 -21.05
C GLY A 184 15.18 10.02 -20.85
N VAL A 185 15.30 9.24 -21.94
CA VAL A 185 15.09 7.77 -21.89
C VAL A 185 16.43 7.04 -21.92
N HIS A 186 16.61 6.12 -20.98
CA HIS A 186 17.82 5.34 -20.75
C HIS A 186 17.53 3.84 -20.81
N THR A 187 18.55 3.06 -21.17
CA THR A 187 18.53 1.59 -21.18
C THR A 187 19.82 1.06 -20.57
N VAL A 188 19.78 -0.20 -20.12
CA VAL A 188 20.96 -0.94 -19.62
C VAL A 188 21.00 -2.32 -20.28
N THR A 189 22.17 -2.95 -20.29
CA THR A 189 22.34 -4.29 -20.87
C THR A 189 21.39 -5.29 -20.23
N GLY A 190 20.57 -5.96 -21.04
CA GLY A 190 19.59 -6.96 -20.57
C GLY A 190 18.37 -6.39 -19.83
N ASN A 191 18.18 -5.06 -19.80
CA ASN A 191 17.11 -4.37 -19.06
C ASN A 191 17.10 -4.66 -17.55
N VAL A 192 18.25 -4.98 -16.95
CA VAL A 192 18.43 -5.13 -15.50
C VAL A 192 19.64 -4.30 -15.05
N LEU A 193 19.44 -3.43 -14.07
CA LEU A 193 20.50 -2.63 -13.45
C LEU A 193 20.83 -3.21 -12.06
N THR A 194 21.91 -3.99 -11.97
CA THR A 194 22.40 -4.49 -10.68
C THR A 194 23.14 -3.38 -9.92
N VAL A 195 22.73 -3.11 -8.67
CA VAL A 195 23.26 -2.00 -7.86
C VAL A 195 24.23 -2.53 -6.80
N PRO A 196 25.51 -2.08 -6.77
CA PRO A 196 26.46 -2.47 -5.74
C PRO A 196 26.13 -1.91 -4.35
N SER A 197 26.63 -2.58 -3.30
CA SER A 197 26.59 -2.08 -1.92
C SER A 197 27.10 -0.63 -1.79
N GLY A 198 26.40 0.17 -1.00
CA GLY A 198 26.73 1.58 -0.76
C GLY A 198 26.44 2.55 -1.92
N LYS A 199 25.90 2.10 -3.06
CA LYS A 199 25.58 2.97 -4.21
C LYS A 199 24.12 3.41 -4.21
N THR A 200 23.88 4.60 -4.76
CA THR A 200 22.53 5.13 -5.03
C THR A 200 22.26 5.21 -6.52
N VAL A 201 21.20 4.58 -7.02
CA VAL A 201 20.60 4.93 -8.31
C VAL A 201 19.75 6.18 -8.09
N TYR A 202 20.01 7.24 -8.86
CA TYR A 202 19.21 8.46 -8.83
C TYR A 202 18.54 8.69 -10.18
N LEU A 203 17.20 8.72 -10.19
CA LEU A 203 16.40 9.06 -11.36
C LEU A 203 15.92 10.51 -11.22
N ALA A 204 16.53 11.44 -11.95
CA ALA A 204 16.07 12.82 -11.96
C ALA A 204 14.63 12.92 -12.49
N GLY A 205 13.86 13.93 -12.09
CA GLY A 205 12.54 14.18 -12.69
C GLY A 205 12.64 14.36 -14.22
N GLY A 206 11.77 13.68 -14.97
CA GLY A 206 11.86 13.55 -16.42
C GLY A 206 12.78 12.44 -16.93
N ALA A 207 13.50 11.72 -16.06
CA ALA A 207 14.25 10.52 -16.42
C ALA A 207 13.35 9.29 -16.52
N VAL A 208 13.62 8.45 -17.52
CA VAL A 208 12.96 7.17 -17.74
C VAL A 208 14.03 6.09 -17.89
N LEU A 209 14.16 5.20 -16.92
CA LEU A 209 15.05 4.04 -17.01
C LEU A 209 14.23 2.82 -17.45
N THR A 210 14.57 2.27 -18.63
CA THR A 210 13.91 1.08 -19.19
C THR A 210 14.58 -0.18 -18.64
N ALA A 211 14.40 -0.43 -17.35
CA ALA A 211 15.02 -1.55 -16.65
C ALA A 211 14.25 -1.95 -15.38
N GLN A 212 14.52 -3.16 -14.90
CA GLN A 212 14.38 -3.51 -13.48
C GLN A 212 15.64 -3.06 -12.72
N VAL A 213 15.49 -2.57 -11.50
CA VAL A 213 16.62 -2.25 -10.60
C VAL A 213 16.79 -3.39 -9.59
N PHE A 214 17.98 -3.95 -9.49
CA PHE A 214 18.25 -5.19 -8.78
C PHE A 214 19.31 -5.02 -7.69
N PHE A 215 18.88 -5.17 -6.44
CA PHE A 215 19.73 -5.33 -5.27
C PHE A 215 19.87 -6.83 -4.98
N LYS A 216 21.08 -7.38 -5.09
CA LYS A 216 21.34 -8.81 -4.83
C LYS A 216 22.56 -8.97 -3.93
N ASP A 217 22.39 -9.60 -2.77
CA ASP A 217 23.47 -9.87 -1.81
C ASP A 217 24.24 -8.60 -1.38
N VAL A 218 23.57 -7.43 -1.38
CA VAL A 218 24.16 -6.10 -1.14
C VAL A 218 23.60 -5.42 0.10
N GLU A 219 24.36 -4.46 0.63
CA GLU A 219 23.92 -3.63 1.75
C GLU A 219 24.05 -2.13 1.51
N LYS A 220 23.19 -1.36 2.19
CA LYS A 220 23.25 0.12 2.25
C LYS A 220 23.14 0.80 0.87
N ALA A 221 22.48 0.15 -0.09
CA ALA A 221 22.24 0.68 -1.44
C ALA A 221 20.82 1.27 -1.58
N SER A 222 20.59 2.09 -2.61
CA SER A 222 19.30 2.76 -2.76
C SER A 222 18.90 3.11 -4.21
N LEU A 223 17.61 3.34 -4.42
CA LEU A 223 16.98 3.88 -5.63
C LEU A 223 16.14 5.10 -5.23
N THR A 224 16.38 6.26 -5.82
CA THR A 224 15.79 7.54 -5.36
C THR A 224 15.51 8.49 -6.52
N GLY A 225 14.73 9.55 -6.27
CA GLY A 225 14.47 10.64 -7.20
C GLY A 225 13.13 10.53 -7.93
N HIS A 226 12.74 11.59 -8.63
CA HIS A 226 11.38 11.77 -9.17
C HIS A 226 11.22 11.30 -10.63
N GLY A 227 12.21 10.59 -11.17
CA GLY A 227 12.08 9.87 -12.44
C GLY A 227 11.35 8.53 -12.30
N MET A 228 11.39 7.71 -13.36
CA MET A 228 10.62 6.47 -13.42
C MET A 228 11.38 5.26 -13.95
N LEU A 229 11.01 4.09 -13.45
CA LEU A 229 11.23 2.79 -14.09
C LEU A 229 10.09 2.51 -15.06
N TYR A 230 10.40 2.04 -16.26
CA TYR A 230 9.40 1.79 -17.29
C TYR A 230 9.64 0.46 -18.04
N GLY A 231 8.61 -0.38 -18.16
CA GLY A 231 8.62 -1.51 -19.09
C GLY A 231 9.69 -2.60 -18.83
N GLY A 232 10.30 -2.63 -17.64
CA GLY A 232 11.25 -3.67 -17.24
C GLY A 232 10.61 -5.06 -17.09
N PRO A 233 11.41 -6.12 -16.87
CA PRO A 233 10.87 -7.43 -16.49
C PRO A 233 10.11 -7.38 -15.15
N GLY A 234 10.56 -6.51 -14.24
CA GLY A 234 9.83 -6.00 -13.08
C GLY A 234 10.25 -4.56 -12.81
N GLY A 235 9.85 -4.00 -11.66
CA GLY A 235 10.32 -2.68 -11.21
C GLY A 235 11.58 -2.80 -10.35
N VAL A 236 11.43 -3.12 -9.07
CA VAL A 236 12.54 -3.38 -8.13
C VAL A 236 12.63 -4.88 -7.82
N LEU A 237 13.85 -5.41 -7.71
CA LEU A 237 14.12 -6.72 -7.12
C LEU A 237 15.15 -6.54 -6.00
N CYS A 238 14.89 -7.14 -4.86
CA CYS A 238 15.72 -7.09 -3.66
C CYS A 238 15.81 -8.51 -3.10
N GLU A 239 16.99 -9.13 -3.22
CA GLU A 239 17.26 -10.50 -2.79
C GLU A 239 18.45 -10.51 -1.82
N GLY A 240 18.35 -11.19 -0.69
CA GLY A 240 19.46 -11.39 0.25
C GLY A 240 20.10 -10.10 0.77
N SER A 241 19.36 -8.98 0.72
CA SER A 241 19.92 -7.62 0.77
C SER A 241 19.45 -6.84 1.99
N LYS A 242 20.28 -5.88 2.45
CA LYS A 242 20.13 -5.28 3.78
C LYS A 242 20.25 -3.75 3.81
N ASN A 243 19.40 -3.09 4.60
CA ASN A 243 19.36 -1.62 4.74
C ASN A 243 19.10 -0.89 3.39
N ILE A 244 18.22 -1.44 2.56
CA ILE A 244 17.92 -0.92 1.21
C ILE A 244 16.86 0.17 1.29
N ARG A 245 16.97 1.22 0.45
CA ARG A 245 15.96 2.29 0.35
C ARG A 245 15.47 2.50 -1.08
N VAL A 246 14.16 2.56 -1.26
CA VAL A 246 13.51 2.95 -2.52
C VAL A 246 12.65 4.19 -2.23
N GLN A 247 12.90 5.32 -2.88
CA GLN A 247 12.21 6.58 -2.54
C GLN A 247 11.72 7.38 -3.75
N ASP A 248 10.47 7.85 -3.66
CA ASP A 248 9.76 8.80 -4.55
C ASP A 248 9.57 8.37 -6.03
N VAL A 249 10.27 7.35 -6.50
CA VAL A 249 10.23 6.86 -7.89
C VAL A 249 8.85 6.36 -8.34
N ILE A 250 8.57 6.52 -9.63
CA ILE A 250 7.40 5.94 -10.30
C ILE A 250 7.81 4.64 -11.01
N ILE A 251 7.01 3.58 -10.90
CA ILE A 251 7.21 2.29 -11.54
C ILE A 251 6.02 2.04 -12.47
N MET A 252 6.27 2.07 -13.78
CA MET A 252 5.21 2.14 -14.79
C MET A 252 5.29 1.00 -15.80
N ASN A 253 4.19 0.27 -15.94
CA ASN A 253 3.99 -0.82 -16.89
C ASN A 253 5.07 -1.92 -16.81
N PRO A 254 5.46 -2.43 -15.62
CA PRO A 254 6.36 -3.58 -15.52
C PRO A 254 5.73 -4.81 -16.20
N ASN A 255 6.57 -5.76 -16.62
CA ASN A 255 6.12 -7.02 -17.24
C ASN A 255 5.95 -8.17 -16.22
N GLY A 256 5.75 -7.80 -14.96
CA GLY A 256 5.66 -8.64 -13.76
C GLY A 256 5.55 -7.71 -12.54
N TYR A 257 5.98 -8.20 -11.37
CA TYR A 257 5.98 -7.45 -10.10
C TYR A 257 6.63 -6.07 -10.20
N ALA A 258 6.01 -5.05 -9.60
CA ALA A 258 6.60 -3.73 -9.46
C ALA A 258 7.71 -3.69 -8.39
N GLY A 259 7.66 -4.56 -7.39
CA GLY A 259 8.72 -4.75 -6.41
C GLY A 259 8.67 -6.14 -5.78
N THR A 260 9.82 -6.78 -5.63
CA THR A 260 9.95 -8.08 -4.97
C THR A 260 11.05 -8.00 -3.92
N PHE A 261 10.74 -8.39 -2.69
CA PHE A 261 11.61 -8.29 -1.52
C PHE A 261 11.74 -9.68 -0.87
N GLY A 262 12.74 -10.45 -1.32
CA GLY A 262 13.05 -11.81 -0.88
C GLY A 262 14.25 -11.85 0.07
N GLU A 263 14.16 -12.61 1.16
CA GLU A 263 15.24 -12.85 2.14
C GLU A 263 16.00 -11.58 2.57
N SER A 264 15.28 -10.47 2.73
CA SER A 264 15.85 -9.13 2.90
C SER A 264 15.57 -8.54 4.30
N GLU A 265 16.47 -7.67 4.77
CA GLU A 265 16.41 -7.07 6.11
C GLU A 265 16.45 -5.53 6.08
N ASN A 266 15.59 -4.86 6.84
CA ASN A 266 15.53 -3.39 6.97
C ASN A 266 15.37 -2.68 5.61
N VAL A 267 14.30 -3.02 4.88
CA VAL A 267 14.00 -2.40 3.58
C VAL A 267 12.96 -1.29 3.77
N HIS A 268 13.27 -0.08 3.30
CA HIS A 268 12.38 1.07 3.43
C HIS A 268 11.98 1.61 2.05
N VAL A 269 10.70 1.45 1.70
CA VAL A 269 10.12 1.97 0.46
C VAL A 269 9.21 3.14 0.79
N ARG A 270 9.63 4.36 0.48
CA ARG A 270 8.89 5.59 0.78
C ARG A 270 8.38 6.24 -0.50
N LYS A 271 7.08 6.49 -0.59
CA LYS A 271 6.43 7.26 -1.66
C LYS A 271 6.73 6.74 -3.09
N ALA A 272 6.94 5.44 -3.23
CA ALA A 272 7.01 4.82 -4.54
C ALA A 272 5.60 4.68 -5.13
N ARG A 273 5.48 4.73 -6.47
CA ARG A 273 4.19 4.60 -7.15
C ARG A 273 4.21 3.44 -8.13
N SER A 274 3.11 2.70 -8.25
CA SER A 274 3.01 1.55 -9.15
C SER A 274 1.79 1.62 -10.07
N PHE A 275 2.01 1.28 -11.34
CA PHE A 275 0.98 1.11 -12.36
C PHE A 275 1.28 -0.13 -13.21
N SER A 276 0.37 -1.10 -13.28
CA SER A 276 0.59 -2.38 -14.00
C SER A 276 -0.63 -2.88 -14.77
N SER A 277 -0.39 -3.75 -15.76
CA SER A 277 -1.41 -4.27 -16.69
C SER A 277 -1.14 -5.70 -17.17
N LYS A 278 -0.61 -6.57 -16.30
CA LYS A 278 -0.24 -7.96 -16.61
C LYS A 278 -0.84 -8.91 -15.57
N GLY A 279 -0.99 -10.19 -15.92
CA GLY A 279 -1.15 -11.22 -14.89
C GLY A 279 0.19 -11.41 -14.17
N ASN A 280 0.15 -11.61 -12.85
CA ASN A 280 1.28 -11.41 -11.96
C ASN A 280 1.82 -9.96 -12.06
N GLY A 281 0.91 -9.01 -12.20
CA GLY A 281 1.19 -7.57 -12.30
C GLY A 281 1.10 -6.89 -10.93
N ASP A 282 1.57 -7.55 -9.89
CA ASP A 282 1.44 -7.09 -8.51
C ASP A 282 2.29 -5.83 -8.25
N GLY A 283 1.95 -5.13 -7.17
CA GLY A 283 2.66 -4.00 -6.61
C GLY A 283 3.92 -4.48 -5.90
N PHE A 284 3.88 -4.57 -4.57
CA PHE A 284 5.03 -4.95 -3.75
C PHE A 284 4.83 -6.27 -2.99
N ASP A 285 5.63 -7.27 -3.39
CA ASP A 285 5.66 -8.62 -2.83
C ASP A 285 6.80 -8.80 -1.83
N VAL A 286 6.50 -9.34 -0.66
CA VAL A 286 7.48 -9.67 0.39
C VAL A 286 7.53 -11.17 0.60
N PHE A 287 8.74 -11.76 0.56
CA PHE A 287 9.00 -13.19 0.79
C PHE A 287 10.10 -13.36 1.85
N SER A 288 9.85 -14.19 2.86
CA SER A 288 10.80 -14.58 3.92
C SER A 288 11.71 -13.44 4.45
N SER A 289 11.12 -12.27 4.73
CA SER A 289 11.86 -11.02 4.98
C SER A 289 11.48 -10.35 6.30
N THR A 290 12.36 -9.50 6.84
CA THR A 290 12.19 -8.90 8.18
C THR A 290 12.48 -7.40 8.22
N GLY A 291 11.61 -6.62 8.87
CA GLY A 291 11.77 -5.18 8.97
C GLY A 291 11.52 -4.43 7.65
N VAL A 292 10.44 -4.76 6.94
CA VAL A 292 10.08 -4.09 5.67
C VAL A 292 9.02 -3.01 5.94
N VAL A 293 9.31 -1.78 5.54
CA VAL A 293 8.42 -0.62 5.74
C VAL A 293 8.06 0.03 4.41
N PHE A 294 6.77 0.07 4.11
CA PHE A 294 6.17 0.79 2.99
C PHE A 294 5.44 2.02 3.54
N ASP A 295 5.81 3.22 3.07
CA ASP A 295 5.30 4.48 3.63
C ASP A 295 4.89 5.46 2.52
N GLY A 296 3.62 5.83 2.44
CA GLY A 296 3.14 6.88 1.53
C GLY A 296 3.05 6.47 0.06
N CYS A 297 2.96 5.18 -0.25
CA CYS A 297 2.95 4.66 -1.62
C CYS A 297 1.58 4.82 -2.30
N PHE A 298 1.57 5.04 -3.62
CA PHE A 298 0.34 4.99 -4.43
C PHE A 298 0.37 3.75 -5.33
N MET A 299 -0.62 2.86 -5.19
CA MET A 299 -0.70 1.61 -5.94
C MET A 299 -1.94 1.57 -6.79
N ARG A 300 -1.77 1.32 -8.10
CA ARG A 300 -2.85 0.89 -8.98
C ARG A 300 -2.41 -0.29 -9.83
N ASN A 301 -2.80 -1.49 -9.41
CA ASN A 301 -2.21 -2.72 -9.92
C ASN A 301 -3.24 -3.70 -10.47
N SER A 302 -2.81 -4.46 -11.49
CA SER A 302 -3.59 -5.50 -12.17
C SER A 302 -3.59 -6.86 -11.48
N ASP A 303 -2.96 -6.93 -10.30
CA ASP A 303 -2.94 -8.04 -9.35
C ASP A 303 -2.81 -7.41 -7.94
N ASP A 304 -2.19 -8.06 -6.95
CA ASP A 304 -2.13 -7.53 -5.58
C ASP A 304 -1.39 -6.19 -5.49
N CYS A 305 -1.87 -5.22 -4.72
CA CYS A 305 -1.10 -3.97 -4.48
C CYS A 305 0.02 -4.18 -3.44
N PHE A 306 -0.25 -5.02 -2.44
CA PHE A 306 0.72 -5.51 -1.46
C PHE A 306 0.47 -6.99 -1.19
N ALA A 307 1.51 -7.81 -1.27
CA ALA A 307 1.43 -9.25 -1.05
C ALA A 307 2.51 -9.71 -0.06
N ILE A 308 2.09 -10.25 1.09
CA ILE A 308 3.00 -10.64 2.19
C ILE A 308 2.98 -12.16 2.34
N TYR A 309 4.12 -12.79 2.04
CA TYR A 309 4.30 -14.23 1.90
C TYR A 309 5.52 -14.72 2.71
N CYS A 310 5.63 -16.03 2.98
CA CYS A 310 6.87 -16.66 3.50
C CYS A 310 7.64 -17.32 2.34
N HIS A 311 7.93 -18.63 2.42
CA HIS A 311 8.66 -19.35 1.38
C HIS A 311 8.01 -19.29 0.00
N ARG A 312 8.84 -19.00 -1.01
CA ARG A 312 8.51 -19.19 -2.42
C ARG A 312 9.79 -19.40 -3.23
N TRP A 313 9.77 -20.35 -4.16
CA TRP A 313 10.93 -20.73 -4.98
C TRP A 313 12.13 -21.10 -4.09
N ASP A 314 13.20 -20.31 -4.11
CA ASP A 314 14.42 -20.53 -3.34
C ASP A 314 14.54 -19.59 -2.11
N TYR A 315 13.49 -18.82 -1.78
CA TYR A 315 13.43 -18.02 -0.54
C TYR A 315 12.87 -18.84 0.63
N TYR A 316 13.46 -18.77 1.84
CA TYR A 316 13.06 -19.58 3.00
C TYR A 316 13.00 -18.79 4.31
N GLY A 317 11.98 -19.05 5.14
CA GLY A 317 11.87 -18.53 6.50
C GLY A 317 10.64 -17.66 6.75
N ASP A 318 10.50 -17.26 8.02
CA ASP A 318 9.42 -16.39 8.52
C ASP A 318 9.46 -15.00 7.88
N THR A 319 8.29 -14.39 7.67
CA THR A 319 8.16 -12.98 7.30
C THR A 319 7.62 -12.19 8.48
N ARG A 320 8.34 -11.17 8.95
CA ARG A 320 7.97 -10.47 10.20
C ARG A 320 8.36 -9.00 10.25
N ASP A 321 7.72 -8.29 11.17
CA ASP A 321 7.99 -6.87 11.45
C ASP A 321 7.78 -6.01 10.18
N ILE A 322 6.60 -6.17 9.57
CA ILE A 322 6.22 -5.53 8.32
C ILE A 322 5.26 -4.37 8.60
N THR A 323 5.50 -3.20 8.01
CA THR A 323 4.63 -2.04 8.13
C THR A 323 4.21 -1.52 6.76
N ILE A 324 2.90 -1.41 6.52
CA ILE A 324 2.31 -0.74 5.38
C ILE A 324 1.56 0.49 5.93
N GLN A 325 2.02 1.71 5.63
CA GLN A 325 1.43 2.93 6.19
C GLN A 325 1.27 4.07 5.19
N ASN A 326 0.24 4.90 5.40
CA ASN A 326 -0.02 6.13 4.64
C ASN A 326 -0.27 5.94 3.12
N CYS A 327 -0.57 4.73 2.66
CA CYS A 327 -0.71 4.40 1.23
C CYS A 327 -2.14 4.53 0.69
N THR A 328 -2.25 4.81 -0.62
CA THR A 328 -3.53 4.81 -1.38
C THR A 328 -3.54 3.65 -2.37
N LEU A 329 -4.57 2.80 -2.35
CA LEU A 329 -4.59 1.50 -3.05
C LEU A 329 -5.81 1.34 -3.97
N TRP A 330 -5.56 0.89 -5.21
CA TRP A 330 -6.56 0.59 -6.23
C TRP A 330 -6.23 -0.76 -6.90
N ALA A 331 -6.86 -1.85 -6.45
CA ALA A 331 -6.70 -3.15 -7.10
C ALA A 331 -7.68 -3.28 -8.28
N ASP A 332 -7.15 -3.41 -9.51
CA ASP A 332 -7.97 -3.58 -10.72
C ASP A 332 -8.42 -5.05 -10.94
N VAL A 333 -7.79 -6.01 -10.24
CA VAL A 333 -8.16 -7.44 -10.28
C VAL A 333 -8.11 -8.13 -8.90
N ALA A 334 -6.96 -8.18 -8.22
CA ALA A 334 -6.80 -8.97 -7.00
C ALA A 334 -6.94 -8.09 -5.73
N HIS A 335 -6.06 -8.21 -4.74
CA HIS A 335 -6.25 -7.60 -3.41
C HIS A 335 -5.49 -6.25 -3.28
N PRO A 336 -6.07 -5.24 -2.61
CA PRO A 336 -5.29 -4.11 -2.08
C PRO A 336 -4.21 -4.58 -1.08
N ILE A 337 -4.54 -5.53 -0.20
CA ILE A 337 -3.57 -6.22 0.66
C ILE A 337 -3.90 -7.72 0.76
N ASN A 338 -2.90 -8.56 0.46
CA ASN A 338 -2.92 -10.01 0.63
C ASN A 338 -1.83 -10.44 1.62
N VAL A 339 -2.15 -11.35 2.54
CA VAL A 339 -1.23 -11.86 3.56
C VAL A 339 -1.50 -13.36 3.77
N GLY A 340 -0.47 -14.20 3.63
CA GLY A 340 -0.60 -15.65 3.83
C GLY A 340 -0.22 -16.41 2.58
N THR A 341 -1.15 -17.18 2.00
CA THR A 341 -1.07 -18.00 0.79
C THR A 341 0.17 -18.90 0.64
N HIS A 342 1.39 -18.38 0.52
CA HIS A 342 2.62 -19.14 0.30
C HIS A 342 3.48 -19.29 1.56
N GLY A 343 4.05 -20.48 1.72
CA GLY A 343 4.90 -20.89 2.84
C GLY A 343 5.43 -22.31 2.63
N ASN A 344 6.07 -22.87 3.66
CA ASN A 344 6.76 -24.16 3.60
C ASN A 344 6.08 -25.25 4.46
N THR A 345 5.49 -26.26 3.82
CA THR A 345 4.88 -27.42 4.51
C THR A 345 5.90 -28.28 5.26
N ASP A 346 7.11 -28.47 4.72
CA ASP A 346 8.14 -29.33 5.32
C ASP A 346 8.86 -28.64 6.51
N ALA A 347 8.84 -27.30 6.54
CA ALA A 347 9.32 -26.49 7.67
C ALA A 347 8.36 -25.31 7.96
N PRO A 348 7.25 -25.53 8.69
CA PRO A 348 6.16 -24.55 8.85
C PRO A 348 6.55 -23.17 9.42
N GLU A 349 6.43 -22.14 8.58
CA GLU A 349 6.80 -20.73 8.82
C GLU A 349 5.68 -19.88 9.45
N VAL A 350 6.03 -18.69 9.92
CA VAL A 350 5.13 -17.72 10.55
C VAL A 350 5.16 -16.37 9.80
N LEU A 351 3.99 -15.74 9.65
CA LEU A 351 3.83 -14.33 9.32
C LEU A 351 3.44 -13.59 10.59
N GLU A 352 4.30 -12.71 11.11
CA GLU A 352 4.04 -12.04 12.41
C GLU A 352 4.43 -10.57 12.50
N ASN A 353 3.83 -9.85 13.45
CA ASN A 353 4.09 -8.43 13.73
C ASN A 353 3.82 -7.56 12.50
N LEU A 354 2.59 -7.63 11.98
CA LEU A 354 2.17 -6.92 10.77
C LEU A 354 1.37 -5.68 11.15
N VAL A 355 1.77 -4.50 10.65
CA VAL A 355 1.10 -3.21 10.88
C VAL A 355 0.55 -2.68 9.56
N ILE A 356 -0.75 -2.42 9.50
CA ILE A 356 -1.46 -1.90 8.32
C ILE A 356 -2.17 -0.62 8.78
N LYS A 357 -1.59 0.57 8.53
CA LYS A 357 -2.03 1.81 9.17
C LYS A 357 -2.31 2.99 8.23
N ASN A 358 -3.40 3.72 8.49
CA ASN A 358 -3.73 4.99 7.83
C ASN A 358 -3.78 4.85 6.29
N LEU A 359 -4.62 3.94 5.79
CA LEU A 359 -4.70 3.62 4.36
C LEU A 359 -6.02 4.08 3.75
N ASP A 360 -5.96 4.48 2.48
CA ASP A 360 -7.12 4.74 1.64
C ASP A 360 -7.24 3.66 0.55
N ILE A 361 -8.20 2.74 0.69
CA ILE A 361 -8.53 1.75 -0.34
C ILE A 361 -9.65 2.34 -1.20
N VAL A 362 -9.27 2.77 -2.41
CA VAL A 362 -10.16 3.48 -3.34
C VAL A 362 -10.82 2.54 -4.35
N ASP A 363 -10.28 1.35 -4.61
CA ASP A 363 -10.98 0.33 -5.39
C ASP A 363 -10.44 -1.08 -5.16
N HIS A 364 -11.30 -2.05 -5.45
CA HIS A 364 -11.09 -3.49 -5.29
C HIS A 364 -12.01 -4.25 -6.26
N ARG A 365 -11.52 -5.33 -6.89
CA ARG A 365 -12.27 -6.04 -7.93
C ARG A 365 -11.97 -7.54 -8.08
N GLU A 366 -11.85 -8.26 -6.97
CA GLU A 366 -11.62 -9.72 -6.96
C GLU A 366 -12.94 -10.51 -7.13
N PRO A 367 -13.20 -11.15 -8.30
CA PRO A 367 -14.37 -12.02 -8.48
C PRO A 367 -14.30 -13.36 -7.73
N GLN A 368 -13.11 -13.89 -7.42
CA GLN A 368 -12.91 -15.23 -6.87
C GLN A 368 -13.33 -15.30 -5.39
N MET A 369 -14.47 -15.95 -5.09
CA MET A 369 -15.05 -16.04 -3.72
C MET A 369 -14.11 -16.57 -2.61
N GLY A 370 -12.97 -17.19 -2.96
CA GLY A 370 -11.95 -17.62 -1.98
C GLY A 370 -10.99 -16.52 -1.53
N TYR A 371 -11.03 -15.33 -2.15
CA TYR A 371 -9.97 -14.32 -2.07
C TYR A 371 -10.50 -12.87 -1.90
N GLN A 372 -11.81 -12.65 -1.80
CA GLN A 372 -12.40 -11.32 -2.04
C GLN A 372 -12.08 -10.19 -1.02
N GLY A 373 -11.12 -10.29 -0.11
CA GLY A 373 -10.86 -9.21 0.87
C GLY A 373 -10.13 -8.00 0.29
N CYS A 374 -10.59 -6.78 0.60
CA CYS A 374 -9.77 -5.57 0.47
C CYS A 374 -8.49 -5.69 1.30
N ILE A 375 -8.61 -6.29 2.49
CA ILE A 375 -7.52 -6.90 3.24
C ILE A 375 -7.85 -8.39 3.37
N ALA A 376 -6.97 -9.27 2.90
CA ALA A 376 -7.11 -10.72 3.01
C ALA A 376 -6.00 -11.34 3.87
N LEU A 377 -6.40 -12.11 4.88
CA LEU A 377 -5.52 -12.98 5.68
C LEU A 377 -5.86 -14.43 5.32
N ASN A 378 -4.99 -15.13 4.60
CA ASN A 378 -5.31 -16.41 3.94
C ASN A 378 -4.23 -17.50 4.09
N PRO A 379 -3.87 -17.93 5.32
CA PRO A 379 -2.75 -18.82 5.56
C PRO A 379 -2.92 -20.19 4.88
N GLY A 380 -1.83 -20.69 4.32
CA GLY A 380 -1.72 -21.94 3.55
C GLY A 380 -0.30 -22.52 3.67
N ASP A 381 -0.06 -23.71 3.12
CA ASP A 381 1.27 -24.36 3.19
C ASP A 381 1.84 -24.44 4.62
N SER A 382 0.97 -24.77 5.60
CA SER A 382 1.28 -24.80 7.03
C SER A 382 1.77 -23.48 7.63
N ASN A 383 1.72 -22.34 6.92
CA ASN A 383 2.07 -21.06 7.53
C ASN A 383 1.03 -20.62 8.59
N LEU A 384 1.47 -19.80 9.55
CA LEU A 384 0.64 -19.24 10.64
C LEU A 384 0.67 -17.72 10.52
N ILE A 385 -0.49 -17.05 10.46
CA ILE A 385 -0.56 -15.59 10.58
C ILE A 385 -0.85 -15.23 12.03
N ARG A 386 -0.06 -14.35 12.65
CA ARG A 386 -0.37 -13.84 13.99
C ARG A 386 0.08 -12.41 14.27
N ASN A 387 -0.48 -11.79 15.31
CA ASN A 387 -0.15 -10.42 15.75
C ASN A 387 -0.24 -9.41 14.59
N VAL A 388 -1.47 -9.21 14.11
CA VAL A 388 -1.78 -8.31 12.99
C VAL A 388 -2.58 -7.12 13.52
N HIS A 389 -2.05 -5.91 13.33
CA HIS A 389 -2.66 -4.65 13.77
C HIS A 389 -3.05 -3.80 12.56
N ILE A 390 -4.35 -3.61 12.38
CA ILE A 390 -4.96 -2.83 11.29
C ILE A 390 -5.55 -1.56 11.91
N GLU A 391 -5.15 -0.37 11.47
CA GLU A 391 -5.54 0.89 12.11
C GLU A 391 -5.85 2.02 11.11
N ASP A 392 -6.90 2.79 11.35
CA ASP A 392 -7.27 3.99 10.57
C ASP A 392 -7.48 3.72 9.06
N VAL A 393 -7.93 2.53 8.69
CA VAL A 393 -8.16 2.13 7.28
C VAL A 393 -9.53 2.61 6.79
N ARG A 394 -9.53 3.24 5.62
CA ARG A 394 -10.70 3.86 4.98
C ARG A 394 -10.94 3.19 3.64
N ILE A 395 -12.10 2.59 3.46
CA ILE A 395 -12.47 1.83 2.26
C ILE A 395 -13.65 2.51 1.60
N GLU A 396 -13.43 3.04 0.39
CA GLU A 396 -14.50 3.62 -0.43
C GLU A 396 -15.33 2.53 -1.13
N ASP A 397 -16.42 2.92 -1.79
CA ASP A 397 -17.17 2.01 -2.66
C ASP A 397 -16.28 1.51 -3.81
N PHE A 398 -16.33 0.21 -4.07
CA PHE A 398 -15.42 -0.52 -4.96
C PHE A 398 -16.20 -1.41 -5.95
N ARG A 399 -15.56 -1.89 -7.01
CA ARG A 399 -16.28 -2.64 -8.08
C ARG A 399 -16.73 -4.05 -7.68
N TRP A 400 -15.91 -4.84 -6.96
CA TRP A 400 -16.25 -6.21 -6.57
C TRP A 400 -15.39 -6.71 -5.41
N GLY A 401 -15.99 -7.18 -4.31
CA GLY A 401 -15.23 -7.81 -3.23
C GLY A 401 -15.89 -7.70 -1.85
N GLN A 402 -15.07 -7.78 -0.80
CA GLN A 402 -15.44 -7.78 0.62
C GLN A 402 -14.55 -6.78 1.37
N VAL A 403 -15.06 -6.20 2.47
CA VAL A 403 -14.33 -5.24 3.31
C VAL A 403 -13.08 -5.86 3.94
N ILE A 404 -13.19 -7.11 4.43
CA ILE A 404 -12.09 -7.89 4.99
C ILE A 404 -12.37 -9.38 4.76
N HIS A 405 -11.34 -10.20 4.61
CA HIS A 405 -11.49 -11.65 4.44
C HIS A 405 -10.44 -12.38 5.28
N MET A 406 -10.87 -13.30 6.14
CA MET A 406 -9.96 -14.12 6.95
C MET A 406 -10.30 -15.59 6.72
N ARG A 407 -9.37 -16.37 6.16
CA ARG A 407 -9.66 -17.76 5.80
C ARG A 407 -8.44 -18.65 5.89
N VAL A 408 -8.51 -19.66 6.75
CA VAL A 408 -7.51 -20.73 6.74
C VAL A 408 -7.70 -21.56 5.46
N MET A 409 -6.68 -21.59 4.61
CA MET A 409 -6.75 -22.10 3.24
C MET A 409 -6.09 -23.46 3.10
N TYR A 410 -6.70 -24.27 2.22
CA TYR A 410 -6.01 -25.33 1.49
C TYR A 410 -6.52 -25.31 0.05
N ASN A 411 -5.90 -24.51 -0.81
CA ASN A 411 -6.20 -24.46 -2.23
C ASN A 411 -5.12 -25.21 -3.00
N THR A 412 -5.41 -26.43 -3.47
CA THR A 412 -4.47 -27.31 -4.17
C THR A 412 -3.89 -26.77 -5.49
N LYS A 413 -4.36 -25.61 -5.97
CA LYS A 413 -3.69 -24.86 -7.07
C LYS A 413 -2.41 -24.14 -6.61
N TYR A 414 -2.36 -23.73 -5.35
CA TYR A 414 -1.31 -22.88 -4.79
C TYR A 414 -0.60 -23.49 -3.57
N ASN A 415 -1.29 -24.38 -2.85
CA ASN A 415 -0.87 -24.97 -1.59
C ASN A 415 -0.68 -26.49 -1.65
N THR A 416 0.30 -26.95 -0.88
CA THR A 416 0.66 -28.34 -0.58
C THR A 416 0.07 -28.84 0.74
N SER A 417 -0.29 -27.94 1.66
CA SER A 417 -1.02 -28.25 2.90
C SER A 417 -1.93 -27.11 3.35
N VAL A 418 -2.72 -27.35 4.40
CA VAL A 418 -3.57 -26.34 5.06
C VAL A 418 -2.74 -25.36 5.89
N GLY A 419 -3.16 -24.10 5.99
CA GLY A 419 -2.55 -23.15 6.94
C GLY A 419 -2.80 -23.54 8.40
N ARG A 420 -1.91 -23.13 9.31
CA ARG A 420 -2.02 -23.46 10.75
C ARG A 420 -3.10 -22.67 11.50
N GLY A 421 -3.41 -21.45 11.06
CA GLY A 421 -4.42 -20.61 11.69
C GLY A 421 -4.20 -19.11 11.48
N ILE A 422 -5.11 -18.32 12.02
CA ILE A 422 -5.01 -16.85 12.14
C ILE A 422 -5.25 -16.50 13.62
N GLU A 423 -4.29 -15.89 14.28
CA GLU A 423 -4.33 -15.64 15.74
C GLU A 423 -3.98 -14.19 16.09
N ASP A 424 -4.65 -13.60 17.09
CA ASP A 424 -4.33 -12.27 17.63
C ASP A 424 -4.36 -11.16 16.56
N VAL A 425 -5.56 -10.82 16.08
CA VAL A 425 -5.79 -9.73 15.11
C VAL A 425 -6.56 -8.59 15.77
N TYR A 426 -5.99 -7.38 15.71
CA TYR A 426 -6.62 -6.16 16.21
C TYR A 426 -6.93 -5.22 15.04
N VAL A 427 -8.18 -4.74 14.96
CA VAL A 427 -8.67 -3.86 13.89
C VAL A 427 -9.29 -2.63 14.53
N LYS A 428 -8.66 -1.46 14.39
CA LYS A 428 -9.08 -0.18 14.99
C LYS A 428 -9.45 0.83 13.91
N ASN A 429 -10.56 1.54 14.08
CA ASN A 429 -10.98 2.64 13.19
C ASN A 429 -11.10 2.22 11.70
N LEU A 430 -11.42 0.96 11.40
CA LEU A 430 -11.68 0.54 10.02
C LEU A 430 -13.08 1.02 9.60
N SER A 431 -13.16 1.70 8.46
CA SER A 431 -14.41 2.19 7.90
C SER A 431 -14.63 1.78 6.46
N TYR A 432 -15.87 1.47 6.10
CA TYR A 432 -16.33 1.25 4.73
C TYR A 432 -17.53 2.15 4.41
N THR A 433 -17.48 2.83 3.27
CA THR A 433 -18.57 3.69 2.76
C THR A 433 -18.88 3.35 1.30
N GLY A 434 -19.88 2.50 1.08
CA GLY A 434 -20.25 2.03 -0.25
C GLY A 434 -21.42 1.04 -0.29
N THR A 435 -21.74 0.54 -1.47
CA THR A 435 -22.92 -0.26 -1.77
C THR A 435 -22.64 -1.62 -2.43
N HIS A 436 -21.40 -1.90 -2.84
CA HIS A 436 -21.04 -3.09 -3.62
C HIS A 436 -20.35 -4.22 -2.82
N ALA A 437 -20.01 -3.99 -1.55
CA ALA A 437 -19.39 -5.01 -0.70
C ALA A 437 -20.27 -6.26 -0.49
N ASN A 438 -19.72 -7.42 -0.85
CA ASN A 438 -20.22 -8.73 -0.48
C ASN A 438 -20.00 -8.99 1.03
N PRO A 439 -20.76 -9.94 1.63
CA PRO A 439 -20.49 -10.49 2.95
C PRO A 439 -19.01 -10.79 3.20
N SER A 440 -18.40 -10.15 4.21
CA SER A 440 -17.05 -10.49 4.66
C SER A 440 -17.07 -11.82 5.41
N LEU A 441 -16.10 -12.69 5.12
CA LEU A 441 -16.08 -14.07 5.60
C LEU A 441 -14.89 -14.32 6.54
N PHE A 442 -15.16 -15.01 7.65
CA PHE A 442 -14.17 -15.46 8.64
C PHE A 442 -14.28 -16.99 8.78
N LEU A 443 -13.34 -17.73 8.18
CA LEU A 443 -13.45 -19.18 7.99
C LEU A 443 -12.19 -19.90 8.51
N GLY A 444 -12.28 -20.51 9.70
CA GLY A 444 -11.34 -21.55 10.11
C GLY A 444 -11.58 -22.83 9.32
N TYR A 445 -10.56 -23.69 9.16
CA TYR A 445 -10.66 -24.89 8.31
C TYR A 445 -11.26 -26.08 9.08
N ASP A 446 -10.81 -26.31 10.30
CA ASP A 446 -11.33 -27.30 11.25
C ASP A 446 -11.07 -26.86 12.71
N ALA A 447 -11.25 -27.76 13.68
CA ALA A 447 -11.10 -27.48 15.10
C ALA A 447 -9.66 -27.19 15.55
N ASP A 448 -8.65 -27.69 14.84
CA ASP A 448 -7.23 -27.42 15.12
C ASP A 448 -6.76 -26.18 14.33
N HIS A 449 -7.22 -26.06 13.08
CA HIS A 449 -6.85 -25.03 12.09
C HIS A 449 -7.82 -23.82 12.10
N GLY A 450 -8.00 -23.21 13.27
CA GLY A 450 -9.00 -22.16 13.53
C GLY A 450 -8.55 -20.70 13.32
N ILE A 451 -9.49 -19.78 13.53
CA ILE A 451 -9.25 -18.33 13.67
C ILE A 451 -9.54 -17.93 15.12
N LYS A 452 -8.64 -17.18 15.77
CA LYS A 452 -8.66 -16.94 17.23
C LYS A 452 -8.33 -15.49 17.56
N ASN A 453 -9.00 -14.93 18.56
CA ASN A 453 -8.71 -13.63 19.16
C ASN A 453 -8.73 -12.48 18.12
N VAL A 454 -9.89 -12.22 17.54
CA VAL A 454 -10.09 -11.13 16.56
C VAL A 454 -10.92 -10.02 17.19
N THR A 455 -10.33 -8.85 17.40
CA THR A 455 -11.01 -7.69 17.99
C THR A 455 -11.17 -6.56 16.99
N PHE A 456 -12.41 -6.09 16.81
CA PHE A 456 -12.74 -4.88 16.08
C PHE A 456 -13.07 -3.75 17.05
N GLU A 457 -12.23 -2.72 17.14
CA GLU A 457 -12.53 -1.45 17.80
C GLU A 457 -13.01 -0.43 16.76
N ASN A 458 -14.19 0.15 16.97
CA ASN A 458 -14.72 1.24 16.13
C ASN A 458 -14.76 0.89 14.64
N LEU A 459 -15.27 -0.31 14.32
CA LEU A 459 -15.61 -0.71 12.96
C LEU A 459 -16.85 0.07 12.49
N VAL A 460 -16.74 0.79 11.38
CA VAL A 460 -17.83 1.62 10.83
C VAL A 460 -18.24 1.17 9.43
N ILE A 461 -19.43 0.58 9.29
CA ILE A 461 -19.97 0.14 8.00
C ILE A 461 -21.12 1.06 7.61
N ASN A 462 -20.96 1.90 6.58
CA ASN A 462 -21.98 2.83 6.09
C ASN A 462 -22.58 3.72 7.21
N GLY A 463 -21.73 4.22 8.11
CA GLY A 463 -22.11 5.05 9.26
C GLY A 463 -22.65 4.28 10.48
N LEU A 464 -22.80 2.96 10.39
CA LEU A 464 -23.12 2.10 11.53
C LEU A 464 -21.84 1.71 12.27
N VAL A 465 -21.68 2.17 13.52
CA VAL A 465 -20.67 1.62 14.44
C VAL A 465 -21.10 0.21 14.85
N VAL A 466 -20.27 -0.78 14.55
CA VAL A 466 -20.52 -2.19 14.83
C VAL A 466 -19.92 -2.56 16.18
N ALA A 467 -20.76 -2.97 17.13
CA ALA A 467 -20.34 -3.32 18.49
C ALA A 467 -21.23 -4.41 19.11
N ASP A 468 -20.69 -5.21 20.01
CA ASP A 468 -21.44 -6.29 20.67
C ASP A 468 -22.56 -5.75 21.59
N SER A 469 -22.39 -4.55 22.13
CA SER A 469 -23.40 -3.80 22.90
C SER A 469 -24.48 -3.10 22.05
N MET A 470 -24.32 -3.03 20.72
CA MET A 470 -25.27 -2.33 19.84
C MET A 470 -26.69 -2.90 19.93
N LYS A 471 -27.69 -2.06 19.69
CA LYS A 471 -29.10 -2.48 19.69
C LYS A 471 -29.44 -3.38 18.49
N LYS A 472 -29.40 -4.70 18.69
CA LYS A 472 -29.80 -5.75 17.73
C LYS A 472 -30.85 -6.71 18.34
N PRO A 473 -31.55 -7.53 17.54
CA PRO A 473 -32.40 -8.62 18.04
C PRO A 473 -31.61 -9.59 18.94
N LYS A 474 -32.25 -10.15 19.98
CA LYS A 474 -31.56 -11.01 20.97
C LYS A 474 -31.05 -12.36 20.42
N TRP A 475 -31.44 -12.71 19.20
CA TRP A 475 -31.04 -13.93 18.51
C TRP A 475 -30.13 -13.65 17.30
N TYR A 476 -29.69 -12.40 17.11
CA TYR A 476 -28.71 -12.03 16.09
C TYR A 476 -27.29 -12.02 16.68
N MET A 477 -26.35 -12.53 15.91
CA MET A 477 -24.92 -12.26 16.08
C MET A 477 -24.63 -10.80 15.69
N THR A 478 -23.51 -10.23 16.14
CA THR A 478 -23.15 -8.85 15.79
C THR A 478 -22.90 -8.70 14.28
N THR A 479 -22.31 -9.72 13.66
CA THR A 479 -22.07 -9.79 12.21
C THR A 479 -23.35 -9.77 11.37
N ASP A 480 -24.49 -10.24 11.88
CA ASP A 480 -25.77 -10.21 11.16
C ASP A 480 -26.21 -8.77 10.83
N SER A 481 -25.82 -7.79 11.67
CA SER A 481 -26.15 -6.37 11.46
C SER A 481 -25.49 -5.75 10.22
N VAL A 482 -24.41 -6.37 9.72
CA VAL A 482 -23.65 -5.97 8.52
C VAL A 482 -23.57 -7.09 7.48
N GLN A 483 -24.35 -8.16 7.66
CA GLN A 483 -24.40 -9.34 6.78
C GLN A 483 -23.02 -10.00 6.58
N TRP A 484 -22.21 -10.09 7.63
CA TRP A 484 -20.94 -10.84 7.64
C TRP A 484 -21.14 -12.25 8.21
N TYR A 485 -20.28 -13.20 7.84
CA TYR A 485 -20.40 -14.60 8.27
C TYR A 485 -19.09 -15.14 8.85
N TYR A 486 -19.21 -15.90 9.95
CA TYR A 486 -18.12 -16.70 10.51
C TYR A 486 -18.60 -18.13 10.81
N ASN A 487 -17.68 -19.09 10.73
CA ASN A 487 -17.99 -20.51 11.01
C ASN A 487 -17.61 -20.93 12.44
N GLU A 488 -17.94 -22.17 12.82
CA GLU A 488 -17.71 -22.76 14.14
C GLU A 488 -16.22 -22.90 14.54
N HIS A 489 -15.31 -22.58 13.64
CA HIS A 489 -13.85 -22.60 13.84
C HIS A 489 -13.27 -21.20 14.07
N VAL A 490 -14.12 -20.17 14.25
CA VAL A 490 -13.73 -18.83 14.71
C VAL A 490 -14.08 -18.67 16.18
N THR A 491 -13.10 -18.25 16.99
CA THR A 491 -13.23 -18.12 18.45
C THR A 491 -12.69 -16.76 18.93
N ASN A 492 -13.27 -16.24 20.01
CA ASN A 492 -12.93 -14.92 20.56
C ASN A 492 -12.95 -13.79 19.50
N LEU A 493 -13.99 -13.78 18.65
CA LEU A 493 -14.35 -12.64 17.81
C LEU A 493 -15.13 -11.64 18.67
N THR A 494 -14.77 -10.35 18.64
CA THR A 494 -15.36 -9.31 19.50
C THR A 494 -15.40 -7.96 18.80
N PHE A 495 -16.48 -7.20 19.02
CA PHE A 495 -16.72 -5.89 18.44
C PHE A 495 -16.97 -4.85 19.55
N LEU A 496 -16.15 -3.81 19.61
CA LEU A 496 -16.15 -2.78 20.66
C LEU A 496 -16.33 -1.38 20.06
N THR A 497 -17.06 -0.52 20.76
CA THR A 497 -16.88 0.93 20.59
C THR A 497 -15.56 1.38 21.23
N THR A 498 -15.00 2.51 20.79
CA THR A 498 -13.77 3.09 21.39
C THR A 498 -13.89 3.23 22.92
N ALA A 499 -15.03 3.69 23.43
CA ALA A 499 -15.24 3.86 24.88
C ALA A 499 -15.24 2.53 25.66
N GLU A 500 -15.61 1.41 25.02
CA GLU A 500 -15.55 0.08 25.64
C GLU A 500 -14.12 -0.48 25.62
N ALA A 501 -13.35 -0.25 24.55
CA ALA A 501 -11.93 -0.59 24.50
C ALA A 501 -11.10 0.25 25.49
N GLU A 502 -11.36 1.56 25.58
CA GLU A 502 -10.76 2.46 26.57
C GLU A 502 -11.08 2.04 28.02
N ALA A 503 -12.28 1.54 28.28
CA ALA A 503 -12.68 1.03 29.60
C ALA A 503 -12.12 -0.36 29.92
N ALA A 504 -11.85 -1.19 28.91
CA ALA A 504 -11.21 -2.50 29.08
C ALA A 504 -9.68 -2.43 29.25
N ALA A 505 -9.07 -1.28 28.94
CA ALA A 505 -7.64 -1.02 29.06
C ALA A 505 -7.21 -0.36 30.40
N GLN A 506 -8.13 -0.24 31.37
CA GLN A 506 -7.94 0.41 32.69
C GLN A 506 -7.93 -0.58 33.86
#